data_AF-A0A439MD20-F1
#
_entry.id   AF-A0A439MD20-F1
#
_cell.length_a   1.000
_cell.length_b   1.000
_cell.length_c   1.000
_cell.angle_alpha   90.00
_cell.angle_beta   90.00
_cell.angle_gamma   90.00
#
_symmetry.space_group_name_H-M   'P 1'
#
loop_
_entity.id
_entity.type
_entity.pdbx_description
1 polymer ?
#
loop_
_entity_poly.entity_id
_entity_poly.type
_entity_poly.pdbx_seq_one_letter_code
_entity_poly.pdbx_strand_id
1 'polypeptide(L)'
;MEEAVLPAATIDCPYCAEPINPKSKKCKHCGEILDPQMREIELLKSQRNSPQVFMNAGGGAAAAAAASGPATLRRFPHWFHILLSIITSGLWIPVYLLMYLFRNKRYYY
;
A
#
# COMPACT_ATOMS: atom_id res chain seq x y z
N MET A 1 9.39 7.68 55.16
CA MET A 1 9.42 6.21 55.04
C MET A 1 9.81 5.92 53.61
N GLU A 2 11.12 5.89 53.37
CA GLU A 2 11.71 5.45 52.12
C GLU A 2 11.26 4.01 51.83
N GLU A 3 10.40 3.85 50.83
CA GLU A 3 10.08 2.55 50.25
C GLU A 3 11.27 2.10 49.40
N ALA A 4 12.01 1.12 49.92
CA ALA A 4 13.11 0.47 49.23
C ALA A 4 12.60 -0.20 47.94
N VAL A 5 12.97 0.38 46.79
CA VAL A 5 12.76 -0.22 45.47
C VAL A 5 13.61 -1.49 45.40
N LEU A 6 12.98 -2.64 45.64
CA LEU A 6 13.55 -3.97 45.42
C LEU A 6 14.13 -4.03 43.99
N PRO A 7 15.30 -4.65 43.77
CA PRO A 7 15.88 -4.77 42.44
C PRO A 7 14.89 -5.50 41.55
N ALA A 8 14.32 -4.79 40.57
CA ALA A 8 13.43 -5.39 39.59
C ALA A 8 14.24 -6.43 38.82
N ALA A 9 14.04 -7.71 39.13
CA ALA A 9 14.67 -8.81 38.40
C ALA A 9 14.36 -8.62 36.91
N THR A 10 15.39 -8.28 36.13
CA THR A 10 15.28 -8.11 34.68
C THR A 10 15.43 -9.47 34.02
N ILE A 11 14.66 -9.73 32.97
CA ILE A 11 14.83 -10.90 32.12
C ILE A 11 15.41 -10.45 30.78
N ASP A 12 16.11 -11.34 30.09
CA ASP A 12 16.62 -11.05 28.75
C ASP A 12 15.55 -11.31 27.70
N CYS A 13 15.42 -10.40 26.74
CA CYS A 13 14.48 -10.57 25.64
C CYS A 13 14.91 -11.73 24.73
N PRO A 14 14.03 -12.71 24.42
CA PRO A 14 14.39 -13.86 23.57
C PRO A 14 14.69 -13.52 22.11
N TYR A 15 14.45 -12.27 21.68
CA TYR A 15 14.61 -11.83 20.29
C TYR A 15 15.82 -10.91 20.07
N CYS A 16 16.17 -10.07 21.05
CA CYS A 16 17.28 -9.12 20.94
C CYS A 16 18.32 -9.27 22.05
N ALA A 17 18.12 -10.19 23.00
CA ALA A 17 18.99 -10.44 24.16
C ALA A 17 19.21 -9.23 25.08
N GLU A 18 18.41 -8.17 24.93
CA GLU A 18 18.52 -6.99 25.79
C GLU A 18 17.69 -7.12 27.08
N PRO A 19 18.12 -6.51 28.19
CA PRO A 19 17.45 -6.63 29.48
C PRO A 19 16.14 -5.84 29.50
N ILE A 20 15.07 -6.51 29.92
CA ILE A 20 13.71 -5.99 29.95
C ILE A 20 13.00 -6.30 31.28
N ASN A 21 11.89 -5.61 31.52
CA ASN A 21 11.05 -5.86 32.67
C ASN A 21 10.24 -7.17 32.46
N PRO A 22 10.17 -8.09 33.43
CA PRO A 22 9.43 -9.35 33.30
C PRO A 22 7.92 -9.16 33.07
N LYS A 23 7.36 -8.01 33.43
CA LYS A 23 5.96 -7.66 33.19
C LYS A 23 5.72 -7.01 31.82
N SER A 24 6.76 -6.81 31.01
CA SER A 24 6.62 -6.14 29.71
C SER A 24 5.96 -7.06 28.68
N LYS A 25 4.84 -6.62 28.10
CA LYS A 25 4.13 -7.39 27.07
C LYS A 25 4.75 -7.25 25.67
N LYS A 26 5.53 -6.18 25.47
CA LYS A 26 6.25 -5.85 24.23
C LYS A 26 7.66 -5.39 24.60
N CYS A 27 8.67 -5.84 23.87
CA CYS A 27 10.03 -5.39 24.08
C CYS A 27 10.18 -3.91 23.68
N LYS A 28 10.77 -3.09 24.56
CA LYS A 28 11.05 -1.66 24.29
C LYS A 28 12.17 -1.44 23.29
N HIS A 29 12.99 -2.45 23.07
CA HIS A 29 14.21 -2.36 22.27
C HIS A 29 13.98 -2.85 20.84
N CYS A 30 13.50 -4.08 20.65
CA CYS A 30 13.21 -4.63 19.32
C CYS A 30 11.75 -4.51 18.88
N GLY A 31 10.82 -4.20 19.79
CA GLY A 31 9.40 -4.09 19.46
C GLY A 31 8.66 -5.41 19.26
N GLU A 32 9.30 -6.56 19.48
CA GLU A 32 8.61 -7.87 19.38
C GLU A 32 7.62 -8.07 20.55
N ILE A 33 6.49 -8.74 20.27
CA ILE A 33 5.47 -9.06 21.27
C ILE A 33 5.90 -10.31 22.05
N LEU A 34 6.06 -10.18 23.36
CA LEU A 34 6.51 -11.27 24.24
C LEU A 34 5.35 -12.08 24.82
N ASP A 35 4.21 -11.42 25.00
CA ASP A 35 2.98 -12.04 25.48
C ASP A 35 2.36 -12.92 24.37
N PRO A 36 2.28 -14.25 24.56
CA PRO A 36 1.73 -15.16 23.54
C PRO A 36 0.28 -14.83 23.21
N GLN A 37 -0.52 -14.38 24.17
CA GLN A 37 -1.93 -14.04 23.93
C GLN A 37 -2.06 -12.82 23.01
N MET A 38 -1.22 -11.79 23.20
CA MET A 38 -1.24 -10.64 22.30
C MET A 38 -0.70 -10.97 20.91
N ARG A 39 0.26 -11.89 20.80
CA ARG A 39 0.76 -12.38 19.51
C ARG A 39 -0.35 -13.04 18.68
N GLU A 40 -1.14 -13.91 19.30
CA GLU A 40 -2.27 -14.58 18.64
C GLU A 40 -3.34 -13.58 18.16
N ILE A 41 -3.66 -12.57 18.97
CA ILE A 41 -4.64 -11.53 18.60
C ILE A 41 -4.16 -10.73 17.39
N GLU A 42 -2.87 -10.39 17.32
CA GLU A 42 -2.30 -9.65 16.18
C GLU A 42 -2.30 -10.50 14.90
N LEU A 43 -2.01 -11.81 15.01
CA LEU A 43 -2.12 -12.74 13.88
C LEU A 43 -3.55 -12.81 13.35
N LEU A 44 -4.54 -12.97 14.23
CA LEU A 44 -5.96 -12.98 13.85
C LEU A 44 -6.41 -11.65 13.23
N LYS A 45 -5.88 -10.53 13.70
CA LYS A 45 -6.16 -9.21 13.12
C LYS A 45 -5.53 -9.04 11.75
N SER A 46 -4.29 -9.49 11.56
CA SER A 46 -3.60 -9.45 10.27
C SER A 46 -4.31 -10.30 9.22
N GLN A 47 -4.84 -11.48 9.60
CA GLN A 47 -5.59 -12.36 8.71
C GLN A 47 -6.96 -11.77 8.34
N ARG A 48 -7.64 -11.10 9.28
CA ARG A 48 -8.89 -10.37 8.96
C ARG A 48 -8.63 -9.16 8.06
N ASN A 49 -7.48 -8.52 8.22
CA ASN A 49 -7.14 -7.30 7.48
C ASN A 49 -6.31 -7.55 6.22
N SER A 50 -6.03 -8.81 5.86
CA SER A 50 -5.53 -9.15 4.53
C SER A 50 -6.74 -9.21 3.58
N PRO A 51 -6.99 -8.19 2.74
CA PRO A 51 -7.97 -8.33 1.68
C PRO A 51 -7.51 -9.50 0.81
N GLN A 52 -8.34 -10.54 0.73
CA GLN A 52 -8.17 -11.64 -0.19
C GLN A 52 -8.37 -11.06 -1.60
N VAL A 53 -7.35 -10.41 -2.17
CA VAL A 53 -7.42 -9.83 -3.52
C VAL A 53 -7.26 -10.96 -4.53
N PHE A 54 -8.36 -11.65 -4.82
CA PHE A 54 -8.44 -12.53 -5.98
C PHE A 54 -8.47 -11.67 -7.25
N MET A 55 -7.31 -11.40 -7.84
CA MET A 55 -7.23 -10.75 -9.15
C MET A 55 -7.72 -11.72 -10.24
N ASN A 56 -8.98 -11.59 -10.66
CA ASN A 56 -9.47 -12.19 -11.92
C ASN A 56 -9.09 -11.29 -13.11
N ALA A 57 -7.79 -11.11 -13.35
CA ALA A 57 -7.27 -10.26 -14.44
C ALA A 57 -7.02 -11.04 -15.75
N GLY A 58 -7.85 -12.06 -16.03
CA GLY A 58 -7.55 -13.06 -17.08
C GLY A 58 -8.22 -12.86 -18.45
N GLY A 59 -9.13 -11.89 -18.62
CA GLY A 59 -9.91 -11.78 -19.87
C GLY A 59 -9.28 -10.93 -20.96
N GLY A 60 -8.80 -9.72 -20.62
CA GLY A 60 -8.29 -8.74 -21.59
C GLY A 60 -6.77 -8.58 -21.62
N ALA A 61 -6.07 -8.97 -20.55
CA ALA A 61 -4.63 -8.74 -20.41
C ALA A 61 -3.77 -9.82 -21.08
N ALA A 62 -4.31 -11.04 -21.27
CA ALA A 62 -3.57 -12.15 -21.90
C ALA A 62 -3.21 -11.85 -23.36
N ALA A 63 -4.05 -11.14 -24.10
CA ALA A 63 -3.78 -10.75 -25.48
C ALA A 63 -2.64 -9.71 -25.60
N ALA A 64 -2.51 -8.80 -24.63
CA ALA A 64 -1.43 -7.81 -24.60
C ALA A 64 -0.11 -8.37 -24.04
N ALA A 65 -0.18 -9.34 -23.12
CA ALA A 65 0.98 -10.01 -22.54
C ALA A 65 1.73 -10.88 -23.57
N ALA A 66 1.02 -11.47 -24.55
CA ALA A 66 1.66 -12.23 -25.63
C ALA A 66 2.51 -11.36 -26.59
N ALA A 67 2.22 -10.06 -26.68
CA ALA A 67 2.95 -9.10 -27.50
C ALA A 67 4.11 -8.41 -26.77
N SER A 68 4.21 -8.58 -25.44
CA SER A 68 5.25 -7.96 -24.63
C SER A 68 6.26 -9.02 -24.20
N GLY A 69 7.48 -8.91 -24.74
CA GLY A 69 8.61 -9.78 -24.40
C GLY A 69 8.99 -9.76 -22.90
N PRO A 70 10.09 -10.41 -22.50
CA PRO A 70 10.39 -10.69 -21.09
C PRO A 70 10.26 -9.43 -20.22
N ALA A 71 9.36 -9.51 -19.23
CA ALA A 71 8.91 -8.39 -18.44
C ALA A 71 10.03 -7.86 -17.53
N THR A 72 10.89 -7.01 -18.09
CA THR A 72 11.69 -6.09 -17.28
C THR A 72 10.73 -5.10 -16.63
N LEU A 73 10.64 -5.10 -15.30
CA LEU A 73 9.95 -4.08 -14.52
C LEU A 73 10.66 -2.73 -14.72
N ARG A 74 10.39 -2.07 -15.85
CA ARG A 74 10.84 -0.70 -16.11
C ARG A 74 10.03 0.19 -15.16
N ARG A 75 10.71 1.02 -14.37
CA ARG A 75 10.07 2.08 -13.58
C ARG A 75 9.23 2.91 -14.55
N PHE A 76 7.91 2.82 -14.46
CA PHE A 76 7.03 3.55 -15.37
C PHE A 76 7.33 5.04 -15.23
N PRO A 77 7.82 5.69 -16.31
CA PRO A 77 8.19 7.08 -16.24
C PRO A 77 6.91 7.92 -16.20
N HIS A 78 6.40 8.17 -14.99
CA HIS A 78 5.16 8.91 -14.72
C HIS A 78 5.14 10.26 -15.46
N TRP A 79 6.29 10.91 -15.61
CA TRP A 79 6.41 12.17 -16.31
C TRP A 79 6.06 12.07 -17.80
N PHE A 80 6.54 11.03 -18.50
CA PHE A 80 6.18 10.79 -19.90
C PHE A 80 4.70 10.46 -20.06
N HIS A 81 4.13 9.69 -19.12
CA HIS A 81 2.70 9.38 -19.14
C HIS A 81 1.83 10.64 -18.96
N ILE A 82 2.21 11.53 -18.04
CA ILE A 82 1.55 12.83 -17.83
C ILE A 82 1.69 13.72 -19.06
N LEU A 83 2.87 13.77 -19.67
CA LEU A 83 3.09 14.57 -20.88
C LEU A 83 2.23 14.08 -22.05
N LEU A 84 2.20 12.77 -22.29
CA LEU A 84 1.39 12.16 -23.34
C LEU A 84 -0.11 12.36 -23.11
N SER A 85 -0.57 12.33 -21.86
CA SER A 85 -1.98 12.60 -21.53
C SER A 85 -2.36 14.06 -21.78
N ILE A 86 -1.49 15.01 -21.45
CA ILE A 86 -1.71 16.45 -21.73
C ILE A 86 -1.74 16.71 -23.24
N ILE A 87 -0.80 16.16 -24.01
CA ILE A 87 -0.76 16.34 -25.47
C ILE A 87 -2.02 15.75 -26.13
N THR A 88 -2.39 14.53 -25.73
CA THR A 88 -3.55 13.84 -26.31
C THR A 88 -4.83 14.58 -25.95
N SER A 89 -5.06 14.92 -24.68
CA SER A 89 -6.24 15.68 -24.27
C SER A 89 -6.29 17.07 -24.91
N GLY A 90 -5.15 17.76 -24.99
CA GLY A 90 -5.02 19.04 -25.67
C GLY A 90 -5.38 18.99 -27.15
N LEU A 91 -5.07 17.90 -27.84
CA LEU A 91 -5.40 17.70 -29.25
C LEU A 91 -6.91 17.57 -29.51
N TRP A 92 -7.68 17.12 -28.50
CA TRP A 92 -9.14 17.04 -28.60
C TRP A 92 -9.85 18.37 -28.29
N ILE A 93 -9.19 19.30 -27.58
CA ILE A 93 -9.77 20.62 -27.26
C ILE A 93 -10.18 21.39 -28.53
N PRO A 94 -9.37 21.46 -29.62
CA PRO A 94 -9.78 22.06 -30.88
C PRO A 94 -11.02 21.41 -31.48
N VAL A 95 -11.13 20.08 -31.43
CA VAL A 95 -12.28 19.35 -31.95
C VAL A 95 -13.54 19.71 -31.17
N TYR A 96 -13.47 19.74 -29.84
CA TYR A 96 -14.58 20.18 -28.99
C TYR A 96 -14.94 21.66 -29.21
N LEU A 97 -13.95 22.52 -29.42
CA LEU A 97 -14.16 23.95 -29.65
C LEU A 97 -14.81 24.20 -31.00
N LEU A 98 -14.39 23.47 -32.04
CA LEU A 98 -14.98 23.51 -33.37
C LEU A 98 -16.41 22.94 -33.33
N MET A 99 -16.62 21.81 -32.66
CA MET A 99 -17.96 21.27 -32.40
C MET A 99 -18.84 22.27 -31.65
N TYR A 100 -18.32 23.00 -30.67
CA TYR A 100 -19.06 24.01 -29.89
C TYR A 100 -19.41 25.25 -30.72
N LEU A 101 -18.47 25.75 -31.54
CA LEU A 101 -18.68 26.90 -32.42
C LEU A 101 -19.69 26.61 -33.53
N PHE A 102 -19.58 25.44 -34.16
CA PHE A 102 -20.51 24.98 -35.19
C PHE A 102 -21.74 24.28 -34.61
N ARG A 103 -21.89 24.26 -33.27
CA ARG A 103 -23.05 23.66 -32.61
C ARG A 103 -24.30 24.47 -32.92
N ASN A 104 -25.17 23.89 -33.74
CA ASN A 104 -26.41 24.53 -34.16
C ASN A 104 -27.39 24.61 -32.97
N LYS A 105 -27.59 25.82 -32.41
CA LYS A 105 -28.46 26.08 -31.23
C LYS A 105 -29.95 25.75 -31.44
N ARG A 106 -30.33 25.31 -32.63
CA ARG A 106 -31.70 24.99 -33.03
C ARG A 106 -32.16 23.57 -32.63
N TYR A 107 -31.24 22.63 -32.40
CA TYR A 107 -31.56 21.21 -32.18
C TYR A 107 -31.28 20.70 -30.75
N TYR A 108 -30.36 21.35 -30.04
CA TYR A 108 -30.00 20.99 -28.67
C TYR A 108 -30.30 22.21 -27.80
N TYR A 109 -31.49 22.20 -27.21
CA TYR A 109 -31.90 23.18 -26.20
C TYR A 109 -31.20 22.89 -24.87
#